data_AF-A0A967WWI3-F1
#
_entry.id   AF-A0A967WWI3-F1
#
_cell.length_a   1.000
_cell.length_b   1.000
_cell.length_c   1.000
_cell.angle_alpha   90.00
_cell.angle_beta   90.00
_cell.angle_gamma   90.00
#
_symmetry.space_group_name_H-M   'P 1'
#
loop_
_entity.id
_entity.type
_entity.pdbx_description
1 polymer ?
#
loop_
_entity_poly.entity_id
_entity_poly.type
_entity_poly.pdbx_seq_one_letter_code
_entity_poly.pdbx_strand_id
1 'polypeptide(L)' 'DYNDVWGNTAQDYDLPGALEPGPHDIQADPLFVGPAGDDYHVRAGSPCVDAGTDAGVTTDID' A
#
# COMPACT_ATOMS: atom_id res chain seq x y z
N ASP A 1 -1.77 -6.89 8.67
CA ASP A 1 -2.39 -5.82 7.87
C ASP A 1 -1.26 -4.96 7.37
N TYR A 2 -1.12 -4.77 6.06
CA TYR A 2 -0.09 -3.93 5.42
C TYR A 2 -0.62 -3.62 4.02
N ASN A 3 -1.69 -2.83 3.96
CA ASN A 3 -2.38 -2.54 2.72
C ASN A 3 -2.26 -1.05 2.42
N ASP A 4 -1.97 -0.71 1.16
CA ASP A 4 -2.21 0.63 0.64
C ASP A 4 -3.51 0.63 -0.16
N VAL A 5 -4.52 1.34 0.35
CA VAL A 5 -5.86 1.41 -0.27
C VAL A 5 -6.04 2.65 -1.13
N TRP A 6 -4.95 3.34 -1.48
CA TRP A 6 -4.99 4.52 -2.34
C TRP A 6 -5.76 4.28 -3.64
N GLY A 7 -6.64 5.24 -3.96
CA GLY A 7 -7.49 5.17 -5.16
C GLY A 7 -8.72 4.27 -4.99
N ASN A 8 -8.98 3.72 -3.80
CA ASN A 8 -10.23 3.02 -3.52
C ASN A 8 -11.40 4.00 -3.42
N THR A 9 -11.96 4.36 -4.57
CA THR A 9 -12.99 5.42 -4.68
C THR A 9 -14.34 5.07 -4.07
N ALA A 10 -14.57 3.81 -3.68
CA ALA A 10 -15.86 3.39 -3.16
C ALA A 10 -16.08 3.84 -1.72
N GLN A 11 -15.04 3.86 -0.86
CA GLN A 11 -15.04 4.43 0.49
C GLN A 11 -13.76 4.10 1.25
N ASP A 12 -13.07 5.14 1.72
CA ASP A 12 -11.84 5.07 2.51
C ASP A 12 -12.14 4.99 4.01
N TYR A 13 -12.78 3.91 4.45
CA TYR A 13 -13.18 3.70 5.87
C TYR A 13 -14.06 4.80 6.51
N ASP A 14 -14.50 5.82 5.76
CA ASP A 14 -15.21 7.01 6.25
C ASP A 14 -16.75 6.86 6.28
N LEU A 15 -17.27 5.65 6.52
CA LEU A 15 -18.71 5.41 6.68
C LEU A 15 -19.13 5.31 8.16
N PRO A 16 -20.33 5.78 8.53
CA PRO A 16 -20.95 5.41 9.78
C PRO A 16 -21.12 3.89 9.88
N GLY A 17 -20.38 3.24 10.79
CA GLY A 17 -20.34 1.78 10.90
C GLY A 17 -19.42 1.09 9.88
N ALA A 18 -18.52 1.85 9.25
CA ALA A 18 -17.41 1.29 8.48
C ALA A 18 -16.57 0.32 9.32
N LEU A 19 -15.84 -0.54 8.62
CA LEU A 19 -14.67 -1.17 9.22
C LEU A 19 -13.67 -0.05 9.51
N GLU A 20 -13.08 -0.08 10.71
CA GLU A 20 -11.95 0.80 11.03
C GLU A 20 -10.72 0.33 10.24
N PRO A 21 -9.86 1.24 9.75
CA PRO A 21 -8.61 0.85 9.13
C PRO A 21 -7.77 -0.01 10.08
N GLY A 22 -7.04 -0.97 9.51
CA GLY A 22 -6.00 -1.66 10.24
C GLY A 22 -4.91 -0.68 10.72
N PRO A 23 -4.25 -0.92 11.87
CA PRO A 23 -3.19 -0.06 12.37
C PRO A 23 -2.03 0.20 11.39
N HIS A 24 -1.84 -0.63 10.37
CA HIS A 24 -0.80 -0.45 9.36
C HIS A 24 -1.34 -0.20 7.95
N ASP A 25 -2.63 0.11 7.82
CA ASP A 25 -3.19 0.50 6.53
C ASP A 25 -2.74 1.92 6.15
N ILE A 26 -2.45 2.11 4.87
CA ILE A 26 -2.01 3.36 4.26
C ILE A 26 -3.08 3.80 3.25
N GLN A 27 -3.30 5.10 3.15
CA GLN A 27 -4.23 5.72 2.21
C GLN A 27 -3.56 6.93 1.56
N ALA A 28 -2.46 6.70 0.84
CA ALA A 28 -1.64 7.76 0.27
C ALA A 28 -1.04 7.29 -1.06
N ASP A 29 -0.82 8.21 -2.00
CA ASP A 29 -0.32 7.88 -3.34
C ASP A 29 0.97 7.03 -3.24
N PRO A 30 1.01 5.80 -3.79
CA PRO A 30 2.17 4.91 -3.73
C PRO A 30 3.35 5.42 -4.55
N LEU A 31 3.18 6.49 -5.34
CA LEU A 31 4.20 7.10 -6.17
C LEU A 31 4.88 6.09 -7.10
N PHE A 32 4.08 5.31 -7.83
CA PHE A 32 4.60 4.38 -8.85
C PHE A 32 5.42 5.12 -9.92
N VAL A 33 6.46 4.45 -10.45
CA VAL A 33 7.32 5.01 -11.49
C VAL A 33 6.52 5.26 -12.77
N GLY A 34 5.73 4.29 -13.23
CA GLY A 34 4.95 4.39 -14.45
C GLY A 34 3.83 3.35 -14.54
N PRO A 35 2.76 3.46 -13.73
CA PRO A 35 1.72 2.43 -13.66
C PRO A 35 0.95 2.27 -14.97
N ALA A 36 0.84 3.32 -15.80
CA ALA A 36 0.23 3.24 -17.13
C ALA A 36 1.04 2.38 -18.14
N GLY A 37 2.32 2.13 -17.84
CA GLY A 37 3.19 1.22 -18.58
C GLY A 37 3.52 -0.05 -17.81
N ASP A 38 2.68 -0.42 -16.83
CA ASP A 38 2.86 -1.57 -15.94
C ASP A 38 4.12 -1.54 -15.07
N ASP A 39 4.72 -0.36 -14.88
CA ASP A 39 5.83 -0.15 -13.96
C ASP A 39 5.31 0.27 -12.57
N TYR A 40 5.03 -0.74 -11.75
CA TYR A 40 4.55 -0.62 -10.37
C TYR A 40 5.69 -0.54 -9.33
N HIS A 41 6.93 -0.25 -9.75
CA HIS A 41 7.98 0.06 -8.78
C HIS A 41 7.63 1.36 -8.06
N VAL A 42 7.79 1.37 -6.74
CA VAL A 42 7.61 2.58 -5.93
C VAL A 42 8.85 3.47 -6.01
N ARG A 43 8.65 4.79 -5.99
CA ARG A 43 9.74 5.76 -5.90
C ARG A 43 10.25 5.88 -4.47
N ALA A 44 11.47 6.38 -4.29
CA ALA A 44 12.10 6.55 -2.97
C ALA A 44 11.31 7.45 -1.98
N GLY A 45 10.40 8.30 -2.45
CA GLY A 45 9.54 9.12 -1.60
C GLY A 45 8.16 8.52 -1.31
N SER A 46 7.91 7.29 -1.75
CA SER A 46 6.62 6.62 -1.58
C SER A 46 6.32 6.38 -0.09
N PRO A 47 5.07 6.59 0.35
CA PRO A 47 4.65 6.23 1.71
C PRO A 47 4.77 4.72 2.00
N CYS A 48 4.85 3.89 0.96
CA CYS A 48 4.96 2.43 1.08
C CYS A 48 6.40 1.95 1.30
N VAL A 49 7.41 2.83 1.16
CA VAL A 49 8.81 2.47 1.45
C VAL A 49 8.95 2.20 2.95
N ASP A 50 9.54 1.05 3.29
CA ASP A 50 9.81 0.60 4.66
C ASP A 50 8.56 0.49 5.57
N ALA A 51 7.35 0.51 5.01
CA ALA A 51 6.11 0.43 5.77
C ALA A 51 5.62 -1.01 6.03
N GLY A 52 6.25 -2.00 5.39
CA GLY A 52 5.94 -3.42 5.57
C GLY A 52 6.58 -4.04 6.82
N THR A 53 6.27 -5.31 7.07
CA THR A 53 6.98 -6.13 8.06
C THR A 53 7.98 -7.06 7.40
N ASP A 54 9.06 -7.38 8.11
CA ASP A 54 9.92 -8.50 7.75
C ASP A 54 9.10 -9.81 7.81
N ALA A 55 8.94 -10.46 6.67
CA ALA A 55 8.22 -11.72 6.54
C ALA A 55 9.08 -12.94 6.94
N GLY A 56 10.34 -12.74 7.32
CA GLY A 56 11.30 -13.80 7.57
C GLY A 56 11.74 -14.53 6.29
N VAL A 57 11.47 -13.94 5.13
CA VAL A 57 11.84 -14.49 3.82
C VAL A 57 13.18 -13.90 3.43
N THR A 58 14.24 -14.70 3.62
CA THR A 58 15.62 -14.28 3.30
C THR A 58 16.12 -14.85 1.97
N THR A 59 15.34 -15.72 1.34
CA THR A 59 15.66 -16.39 0.09
C THR A 59 14.46 -16.34 -0.82
N ASP A 60 14.67 -15.84 -2.03
CA ASP A 60 13.66 -15.90 -3.07
C ASP A 60 13.55 -17.32 -3.62
N ILE A 61 12.34 -17.72 -4.01
CA ILE A 61 12.09 -19.00 -4.66
C ILE A 61 11.88 -18.77 -6.15
N ASP A 62 12.99 -18.56 -6.85
CA ASP A 62 13.00 -18.47 -8.31
C ASP A 62 12.49 -19.76 -8.99
#